data_AF-A0A2V7UYZ2-F1
#
_entry.id   AF-A0A2V7UYZ2-F1
#
_cell.length_a   1.000
_cell.length_b   1.000
_cell.length_c   1.000
_cell.angle_alpha   90.00
_cell.angle_beta   90.00
_cell.angle_gamma   90.00
#
_symmetry.space_group_name_H-M   'P 1'
#
loop_
_entity.id
_entity.type
_entity.pdbx_description
1 polymer ?
#
loop_
_entity_poly.entity_id
_entity_poly.type
_entity_poly.pdbx_seq_one_letter_code
_entity_poly.pdbx_strand_id
1 'polypeptide(L)'
;NGTFELEGLPAGTFTLVFSRNGVTLGTITITSVPNQAEINVVVQITITTVVLVKVEINGTDQTADATKTCLINGGRVNEGIELEGSVNTVTGTSFEMAVNGQRASGPVTVDTSGASFSCAGVKGTCDATLLKTDAKVHVRGTLISCSMQAAQVKATEVKFQH
;
A
#
# COMPACT_ATOMS: atom_id res chain seq x y z
N ASN A 1 -1.17 -15.49 19.19
CA ASN A 1 -0.69 -15.66 17.80
C ASN A 1 -1.31 -16.91 17.25
N GLY A 2 -1.67 -16.92 15.96
CA GLY A 2 -2.29 -18.08 15.33
C GLY A 2 -2.09 -18.06 13.82
N THR A 3 -2.05 -19.27 13.26
CA THR A 3 -2.11 -19.52 11.81
C THR A 3 -3.43 -20.21 11.53
N PHE A 4 -4.13 -19.74 10.50
CA PHE A 4 -5.44 -20.23 10.09
C PHE A 4 -5.37 -20.62 8.62
N GLU A 5 -5.93 -21.77 8.31
CA GLU A 5 -6.05 -22.30 6.96
C GLU A 5 -7.53 -22.49 6.65
N LEU A 6 -7.99 -21.94 5.53
CA LEU A 6 -9.37 -21.97 5.09
C LEU A 6 -9.42 -22.52 3.67
N GLU A 7 -9.97 -23.71 3.49
CA GLU A 7 -10.03 -24.38 2.20
C GLU A 7 -11.45 -24.41 1.62
N GLY A 8 -11.53 -24.55 0.29
CA GLY A 8 -12.79 -24.76 -0.41
C GLY A 8 -13.73 -23.55 -0.34
N LEU A 9 -13.20 -22.35 -0.16
CA LEU A 9 -14.02 -21.15 -0.05
C LEU A 9 -14.70 -20.83 -1.38
N PRO A 10 -16.00 -20.46 -1.38
CA PRO A 10 -16.66 -19.98 -2.59
C PRO A 10 -16.07 -18.64 -3.04
N ALA A 11 -16.29 -18.30 -4.30
CA ALA A 11 -15.84 -17.01 -4.80
C ALA A 11 -16.55 -15.85 -4.06
N GLY A 12 -15.81 -14.83 -3.62
CA GLY A 12 -16.43 -13.68 -2.97
C GLY A 12 -15.53 -12.88 -2.03
N THR A 13 -16.18 -12.18 -1.09
CA THR A 13 -15.50 -11.41 -0.03
C THR A 13 -15.81 -12.03 1.32
N PHE A 14 -14.78 -12.21 2.12
CA PHE A 14 -14.84 -12.82 3.44
C PHE A 14 -14.36 -11.84 4.49
N THR A 15 -14.99 -11.86 5.66
CA THR A 15 -14.53 -11.11 6.83
C THR A 15 -14.26 -12.09 7.95
N LEU A 16 -13.01 -12.16 8.36
CA LEU A 16 -12.59 -12.90 9.55
C LEU A 16 -12.78 -12.00 10.76
N VAL A 17 -13.56 -12.46 11.72
CA VAL A 17 -13.82 -11.74 12.97
C VAL A 17 -13.13 -12.50 14.10
N PHE A 18 -12.14 -11.86 14.70
CA PHE A 18 -11.43 -12.42 15.85
C PHE A 18 -12.08 -11.90 17.11
N SER A 19 -12.61 -12.80 17.94
CA SER A 19 -13.25 -12.43 19.20
C SER A 19 -12.74 -13.27 20.36
N ARG A 20 -12.83 -12.71 21.57
CA ARG A 20 -12.57 -13.41 22.83
C ARG A 20 -13.69 -13.08 23.80
N ASN A 21 -14.36 -14.11 24.31
CA ASN A 21 -15.49 -13.96 25.24
C ASN A 21 -16.60 -13.02 24.70
N GLY A 22 -16.88 -13.09 23.40
CA GLY A 22 -17.88 -12.23 22.74
C GLY A 22 -17.42 -10.80 22.43
N VAL A 23 -16.19 -10.41 22.80
CA VAL A 23 -15.61 -9.11 22.46
C VAL A 23 -14.76 -9.23 21.20
N THR A 24 -15.05 -8.45 20.18
CA THR A 24 -14.26 -8.40 18.93
C THR A 24 -12.91 -7.73 19.20
N LEU A 25 -11.83 -8.45 18.94
CA LEU A 25 -10.44 -8.00 19.05
C LEU A 25 -9.92 -7.43 17.72
N GLY A 26 -10.55 -7.77 16.60
CA GLY A 26 -10.21 -7.24 15.29
C GLY A 26 -10.94 -7.95 14.15
N THR A 27 -10.94 -7.31 12.98
CA THR A 27 -11.49 -7.87 11.75
C THR A 27 -10.45 -7.84 10.63
N ILE A 28 -10.50 -8.84 9.76
CA ILE A 28 -9.67 -8.92 8.56
C ILE A 28 -10.59 -9.20 7.39
N THR A 29 -10.66 -8.28 6.44
CA THR A 29 -11.45 -8.45 5.21
C THR A 29 -10.55 -8.95 4.10
N ILE A 30 -10.95 -10.06 3.48
CA ILE A 30 -10.29 -10.67 2.32
C ILE A 30 -11.27 -10.59 1.15
N THR A 31 -10.92 -9.77 0.16
CA THR A 31 -11.76 -9.53 -1.02
C THR A 31 -11.32 -10.41 -2.18
N SER A 32 -12.24 -10.65 -3.11
CA SER A 32 -11.93 -11.30 -4.41
C SER A 32 -11.30 -12.69 -4.25
N VAL A 33 -11.74 -13.45 -3.25
CA VAL A 33 -11.35 -14.85 -3.08
C VAL A 33 -11.89 -15.63 -4.28
N PRO A 34 -11.07 -16.39 -5.01
CA PRO A 34 -11.51 -17.22 -6.13
C PRO A 34 -12.32 -18.42 -5.65
N ASN A 35 -13.02 -19.08 -6.57
CA ASN A 35 -13.77 -20.28 -6.21
C ASN A 35 -12.82 -21.41 -5.84
N GLN A 36 -13.18 -22.19 -4.81
CA GLN A 36 -12.37 -23.29 -4.26
C GLN A 36 -10.98 -22.83 -3.80
N ALA A 37 -10.86 -21.59 -3.31
CA ALA A 37 -9.61 -21.08 -2.80
C ALA A 37 -9.21 -21.71 -1.46
N GLU A 38 -7.91 -21.79 -1.26
CA GLU A 38 -7.24 -22.01 0.02
C GLU A 38 -6.65 -20.68 0.50
N ILE A 39 -6.91 -20.30 1.74
CA ILE A 39 -6.39 -19.08 2.36
C ILE A 39 -5.57 -19.44 3.59
N ASN A 40 -4.32 -18.99 3.61
CA ASN A 40 -3.43 -19.07 4.76
C ASN A 40 -3.30 -17.70 5.41
N VAL A 41 -3.72 -17.57 6.67
CA VAL A 41 -3.70 -16.31 7.43
C VAL A 41 -2.85 -16.48 8.69
N VAL A 42 -1.83 -15.64 8.83
CA VAL A 42 -1.03 -15.53 10.05
C VAL A 42 -1.39 -14.23 10.76
N VAL A 43 -1.77 -14.33 12.03
CA VAL A 43 -2.10 -13.17 12.86
C VAL A 43 -1.31 -13.14 14.15
N GLN A 44 -0.93 -11.93 14.53
CA GLN A 44 -0.44 -11.61 15.85
C GLN A 44 -1.63 -11.09 16.68
N ILE A 45 -1.85 -11.68 17.84
CA ILE A 45 -2.97 -11.33 18.72
C ILE A 45 -2.39 -10.79 20.00
N THR A 46 -2.75 -9.54 20.34
CA THR A 46 -2.46 -8.92 21.62
C THR A 46 -3.69 -9.01 22.54
N ILE A 47 -3.64 -8.35 23.70
CA ILE A 47 -4.78 -8.32 24.63
C ILE A 47 -5.99 -7.61 24.01
N THR A 48 -5.76 -6.59 23.18
CA THR A 48 -6.82 -5.71 22.66
C THR A 48 -6.89 -5.63 21.14
N THR A 49 -5.92 -6.19 20.41
CA THR A 49 -5.84 -6.04 18.96
C THR A 49 -5.44 -7.32 18.24
N VAL A 50 -5.87 -7.44 16.99
CA VAL A 50 -5.36 -8.41 16.02
C VAL A 50 -4.63 -7.66 14.92
N VAL A 51 -3.42 -8.11 14.62
CA VAL A 51 -2.60 -7.60 13.52
C VAL A 51 -2.42 -8.72 12.51
N LEU A 52 -2.79 -8.45 11.26
CA LEU A 52 -2.49 -9.33 10.13
C LEU A 52 -0.98 -9.32 9.89
N VAL A 53 -0.34 -10.48 10.01
CA VAL A 53 1.09 -10.65 9.73
C VAL A 53 1.28 -11.12 8.29
N LYS A 54 0.43 -12.04 7.82
CA LYS A 54 0.53 -12.63 6.48
C LYS A 54 -0.84 -13.12 6.02
N VAL A 55 -1.14 -12.94 4.74
CA VAL A 55 -2.25 -13.61 4.05
C VAL A 55 -1.76 -14.15 2.71
N GLU A 56 -2.03 -15.41 2.43
CA GLU A 56 -1.80 -16.06 1.13
C GLU A 56 -3.12 -16.67 0.66
N ILE A 57 -3.40 -16.56 -0.64
CA ILE A 57 -4.61 -17.12 -1.27
C ILE A 57 -4.14 -17.95 -2.46
N ASN A 58 -4.36 -19.26 -2.38
CA ASN A 58 -4.06 -20.23 -3.43
C ASN A 58 -5.38 -20.65 -4.10
N GLY A 59 -5.49 -20.57 -5.42
CA GLY A 59 -6.67 -21.00 -6.17
C GLY A 59 -6.29 -21.48 -7.56
N THR A 60 -7.01 -22.46 -8.10
CA THR A 60 -6.69 -23.14 -9.37
C THR A 60 -7.09 -22.38 -10.62
N ASP A 61 -7.73 -21.21 -10.52
CA ASP A 61 -8.02 -20.35 -11.66
C ASP A 61 -7.01 -19.20 -11.77
N GLN A 62 -5.82 -19.52 -12.30
CA GLN A 62 -4.87 -18.53 -12.79
C GLN A 62 -5.38 -17.92 -14.11
N THR A 63 -6.39 -17.05 -14.04
CA THR A 63 -6.59 -16.02 -15.05
C THR A 63 -6.70 -14.66 -14.37
N ALA A 64 -5.66 -13.84 -14.57
CA ALA A 64 -5.52 -12.46 -14.13
C ALA A 64 -5.67 -12.19 -12.62
N ASP A 65 -4.59 -12.46 -11.87
CA ASP A 65 -4.07 -11.49 -10.89
C ASP A 65 -5.06 -10.93 -9.85
N ALA A 66 -5.91 -11.80 -9.30
CA ALA A 66 -6.90 -11.45 -8.28
C ALA A 66 -6.28 -11.11 -6.90
N THR A 67 -4.96 -11.23 -6.76
CA THR A 67 -4.18 -10.78 -5.59
C THR A 67 -3.66 -9.35 -5.72
N LYS A 68 -4.02 -8.59 -6.77
CA LYS A 68 -3.66 -7.17 -6.93
C LYS A 68 -4.48 -6.25 -6.02
N THR A 69 -4.46 -6.46 -4.71
CA THR A 69 -4.86 -5.42 -3.76
C THR A 69 -3.84 -4.29 -3.83
N CYS A 70 -4.13 -3.28 -4.66
CA CYS A 70 -3.30 -2.09 -4.87
C CYS A 70 -1.90 -2.39 -5.38
N LEU A 71 -1.77 -2.59 -6.70
CA LEU A 71 -0.47 -2.40 -7.35
C LEU A 71 -0.29 -0.93 -7.68
N ILE A 72 0.79 -0.35 -7.17
CA ILE A 72 1.32 0.91 -7.65
C ILE A 72 2.64 0.56 -8.30
N ASN A 73 2.68 0.66 -9.63
CA ASN A 73 3.89 0.34 -10.40
C ASN A 73 4.50 -1.05 -10.07
N GLY A 74 3.65 -2.03 -9.71
CA GLY A 74 4.08 -3.38 -9.33
C GLY A 74 4.64 -3.53 -7.90
N GLY A 75 4.74 -2.47 -7.10
CA GLY A 75 5.30 -2.52 -5.74
C GLY A 75 4.39 -3.23 -4.73
N ARG A 76 5.01 -3.88 -3.73
CA ARG A 76 4.34 -4.53 -2.59
C ARG A 76 4.58 -3.77 -1.30
N VAL A 77 3.66 -3.91 -0.34
CA VAL A 77 3.80 -3.29 0.97
C VAL A 77 5.06 -3.81 1.69
N ASN A 78 5.78 -2.90 2.34
CA ASN A 78 7.10 -3.06 2.95
C ASN A 78 8.27 -3.27 1.97
N GLU A 79 8.03 -3.17 0.66
CA GLU A 79 9.09 -3.22 -0.34
C GLU A 79 9.47 -1.82 -0.84
N GLY A 80 10.66 -1.73 -1.43
CA GLY A 80 11.12 -0.53 -2.11
C GLY A 80 10.24 -0.23 -3.33
N ILE A 81 9.96 1.06 -3.54
CA ILE A 81 9.14 1.53 -4.65
C ILE A 81 9.73 2.79 -5.28
N GLU A 82 9.63 2.87 -6.61
CA GLU A 82 9.96 4.06 -7.39
C GLU A 82 8.70 4.54 -8.12
N LEU A 83 8.35 5.80 -7.88
CA LEU A 83 7.17 6.45 -8.44
C LEU A 83 7.55 7.70 -9.20
N GLU A 84 6.92 7.91 -10.34
CA GLU A 84 6.99 9.19 -11.06
C GLU A 84 5.61 9.79 -11.13
N GLY A 85 5.50 11.10 -11.07
CA GLY A 85 4.19 11.74 -11.08
C GLY A 85 4.21 13.24 -10.85
N SER A 86 3.01 13.81 -10.70
CA SER A 86 2.84 15.20 -10.27
C SER A 86 2.26 15.28 -8.88
N VAL A 87 2.78 16.23 -8.09
CA VAL A 87 2.22 16.62 -6.81
C VAL A 87 0.81 17.20 -7.02
N ASN A 88 -0.17 16.71 -6.28
CA ASN A 88 -1.55 17.18 -6.29
C ASN A 88 -1.78 18.19 -5.16
N THR A 89 -1.52 17.76 -3.92
CA THR A 89 -1.67 18.59 -2.72
C THR A 89 -0.45 18.42 -1.82
N VAL A 90 -0.12 19.45 -1.04
CA VAL A 90 1.01 19.44 -0.09
C VAL A 90 0.47 19.75 1.30
N THR A 91 0.91 19.02 2.31
CA THR A 91 0.50 19.20 3.70
C THR A 91 1.68 18.92 4.62
N GLY A 92 2.33 19.99 5.09
CA GLY A 92 3.49 19.88 5.99
C GLY A 92 4.62 19.06 5.37
N THR A 93 4.98 17.95 6.00
CA THR A 93 6.03 17.02 5.53
C THR A 93 5.50 15.92 4.62
N SER A 94 4.27 16.04 4.11
CA SER A 94 3.67 15.05 3.21
C SER A 94 3.06 15.72 2.00
N PHE A 95 2.92 14.96 0.91
CA PHE A 95 2.17 15.40 -0.27
C PHE A 95 1.40 14.26 -0.90
N GLU A 96 0.31 14.56 -1.58
CA GLU A 96 -0.36 13.62 -2.45
C GLU A 96 0.20 13.73 -3.86
N MET A 97 0.43 12.62 -4.55
CA MET A 97 0.84 12.62 -5.96
C MET A 97 -0.06 11.78 -6.85
N ALA A 98 -0.34 12.30 -8.04
CA ALA A 98 -0.86 11.54 -9.15
C ALA A 98 0.32 10.82 -9.83
N VAL A 99 0.33 9.49 -9.74
CA VAL A 99 1.41 8.66 -10.32
C VAL A 99 1.20 8.48 -11.83
N ASN A 100 2.28 8.66 -12.59
CA ASN A 100 2.37 8.33 -14.00
C ASN A 100 2.62 6.82 -14.13
N GLY A 101 1.57 6.00 -14.11
CA GLY A 101 1.72 4.55 -14.21
C GLY A 101 0.43 3.77 -13.98
N GLN A 102 0.55 2.45 -13.90
CA GLN A 102 -0.58 1.59 -13.57
C GLN A 102 -0.93 1.73 -12.08
N ARG A 103 -2.06 2.39 -11.81
CA ARG A 103 -2.70 2.39 -10.50
C ARG A 103 -4.21 2.23 -10.68
N ALA A 104 -4.80 1.39 -9.84
CA ALA A 104 -6.23 1.10 -9.87
C ALA A 104 -7.11 2.31 -9.47
N SER A 105 -6.64 3.21 -8.61
CA SER A 105 -7.42 4.37 -8.12
C SER A 105 -6.62 5.36 -7.25
N GLY A 106 -7.01 6.64 -7.27
CA GLY A 106 -6.65 7.67 -6.28
C GLY A 106 -5.24 8.27 -6.38
N PRO A 107 -4.92 9.32 -5.58
CA PRO A 107 -3.57 9.87 -5.40
C PRO A 107 -2.79 9.14 -4.28
N VAL A 108 -1.46 9.11 -4.37
CA VAL A 108 -0.57 8.41 -3.43
C VAL A 108 -0.12 9.41 -2.39
N THR A 109 -0.31 9.11 -1.11
CA THR A 109 0.24 9.93 -0.04
C THR A 109 1.72 9.60 0.13
N VAL A 110 2.58 10.59 0.03
CA VAL A 110 4.03 10.48 0.22
C VAL A 110 4.39 11.22 1.50
N ASP A 111 4.90 10.50 2.48
CA ASP A 111 5.54 11.05 3.68
C ASP A 111 7.02 11.30 3.38
N THR A 112 7.45 12.54 3.52
CA THR A 112 8.84 12.97 3.24
C THR A 112 9.66 13.19 4.50
N SER A 113 9.15 12.79 5.67
CA SER A 113 9.88 12.91 6.93
C SER A 113 11.22 12.15 6.87
N GLY A 114 12.31 12.91 6.87
CA GLY A 114 13.67 12.37 6.75
C GLY A 114 14.11 12.00 5.33
N ALA A 115 13.34 12.34 4.30
CA ALA A 115 13.74 12.17 2.91
C ALA A 115 14.81 13.19 2.50
N SER A 116 15.72 12.80 1.61
CA SER A 116 16.61 13.73 0.92
C SER A 116 15.91 14.32 -0.31
N PHE A 117 16.23 15.57 -0.65
CA PHE A 117 15.70 16.24 -1.83
C PHE A 117 16.80 16.49 -2.85
N SER A 118 16.52 16.21 -4.12
CA SER A 118 17.45 16.41 -5.23
C SER A 118 16.72 16.99 -6.45
N CYS A 119 17.44 17.56 -7.42
CA CYS A 119 16.84 17.99 -8.68
C CYS A 119 17.60 17.38 -9.86
N ALA A 120 16.87 16.92 -10.87
CA ALA A 120 17.44 16.69 -12.19
C ALA A 120 17.49 18.00 -12.98
N GLY A 121 18.69 18.49 -13.29
CA GLY A 121 18.88 19.58 -14.25
C GLY A 121 18.70 21.01 -13.70
N VAL A 122 18.42 21.18 -12.41
CA VAL A 122 18.32 22.50 -11.76
C VAL A 122 19.62 22.85 -11.05
N LYS A 123 20.13 24.07 -11.25
CA LYS A 123 21.21 24.64 -10.43
C LYS A 123 20.59 25.30 -9.20
N GLY A 124 20.96 24.87 -8.00
CA GLY A 124 20.52 25.47 -6.74
C GLY A 124 20.29 24.43 -5.64
N THR A 125 19.78 24.91 -4.50
CA THR A 125 19.35 24.05 -3.40
C THR A 125 18.01 23.42 -3.74
N CYS A 126 17.91 22.11 -3.59
CA CYS A 126 16.67 21.37 -3.76
C CYS A 126 16.22 20.89 -2.39
N ASP A 127 15.08 21.41 -1.93
CA ASP A 127 14.52 21.08 -0.64
C ASP A 127 13.00 21.02 -0.71
N ALA A 128 12.36 20.77 0.43
CA ALA A 128 10.91 20.64 0.55
C ALA A 128 10.14 21.89 0.11
N THR A 129 10.76 23.08 0.03
CA THR A 129 10.08 24.30 -0.41
C THR A 129 9.68 24.28 -1.88
N LEU A 130 10.28 23.38 -2.67
CA LEU A 130 9.94 23.16 -4.07
C LEU A 130 8.72 22.24 -4.25
N LEU A 131 8.23 21.59 -3.19
CA LEU A 131 6.97 20.83 -3.21
C LEU A 131 5.80 21.80 -3.35
N LYS A 132 5.22 21.83 -4.55
CA LYS A 132 4.02 22.59 -4.87
C LYS A 132 3.13 21.76 -5.80
N THR A 133 1.84 22.07 -5.84
CA THR A 133 0.91 21.48 -6.81
C THR A 133 1.48 21.58 -8.23
N ASP A 134 1.29 20.51 -9.00
CA ASP A 134 1.79 20.24 -10.34
C ASP A 134 3.31 20.04 -10.48
N ALA A 135 4.10 20.15 -9.40
CA ALA A 135 5.53 19.81 -9.45
C ALA A 135 5.72 18.36 -9.92
N LYS A 136 6.58 18.16 -10.92
CA LYS A 136 6.95 16.83 -11.41
C LYS A 136 8.04 16.27 -10.53
N VAL A 137 7.81 15.06 -10.00
CA VAL A 137 8.70 14.42 -9.04
C VAL A 137 8.89 12.95 -9.37
N HIS A 138 10.09 12.48 -9.11
CA HIS A 138 10.44 11.07 -8.97
C HIS A 138 10.66 10.80 -7.48
N VAL A 139 9.97 9.82 -6.93
CA VAL A 139 10.01 9.45 -5.51
C VAL A 139 10.57 8.05 -5.39
N ARG A 140 11.57 7.90 -4.53
CA ARG A 140 12.06 6.60 -4.07
C ARG A 140 11.74 6.44 -2.59
N GLY A 141 11.28 5.26 -2.20
CA GLY A 141 10.94 5.00 -0.81
C GLY A 141 10.44 3.59 -0.57
N THR A 142 9.70 3.42 0.52
CA THR A 142 9.06 2.16 0.89
C THR A 142 7.55 2.32 0.86
N LEU A 143 6.85 1.39 0.20
CA LEU A 143 5.39 1.36 0.22
C LEU A 143 4.92 0.87 1.61
N ILE A 144 4.33 1.74 2.42
CA ILE A 144 3.96 1.44 3.81
C ILE A 144 2.54 0.87 3.90
N SER A 145 1.64 1.32 3.02
CA SER A 145 0.28 0.78 2.92
C SER A 145 -0.23 0.90 1.50
N CYS A 146 -1.09 -0.05 1.09
CA CYS A 146 -1.72 -0.02 -0.22
C CYS A 146 -3.10 -0.69 -0.13
N SER A 147 -4.13 0.02 -0.61
CA SER A 147 -5.52 -0.42 -0.68
C SER A 147 -6.17 0.11 -1.96
N MET A 148 -7.37 -0.37 -2.28
CA MET A 148 -8.14 0.13 -3.44
C MET A 148 -8.59 1.59 -3.32
N GLN A 149 -8.33 2.28 -2.21
CA GLN A 149 -8.75 3.67 -1.98
C GLN A 149 -7.56 4.58 -1.69
N ALA A 150 -6.60 4.09 -0.92
CA ALA A 150 -5.46 4.84 -0.44
C ALA A 150 -4.17 4.02 -0.53
N ALA A 151 -3.06 4.73 -0.72
CA ALA A 151 -1.74 4.15 -0.61
C ALA A 151 -0.77 5.18 -0.05
N GLN A 152 0.20 4.68 0.71
CA GLN A 152 1.16 5.51 1.41
C GLN A 152 2.58 5.04 1.15
N VAL A 153 3.44 5.97 0.79
CA VAL A 153 4.89 5.75 0.63
C VAL A 153 5.62 6.58 1.67
N LYS A 154 6.60 5.97 2.34
CA LYS A 154 7.61 6.70 3.10
C LYS A 154 8.80 6.95 2.19
N ALA A 155 9.00 8.19 1.77
CA ALA A 155 10.07 8.55 0.88
C ALA A 155 11.43 8.52 1.59
N THR A 156 12.43 8.01 0.89
CA THR A 156 13.85 8.20 1.23
C THR A 156 14.47 9.28 0.35
N GLU A 157 13.97 9.45 -0.88
CA GLU A 157 14.41 10.51 -1.80
C GLU A 157 13.20 11.08 -2.57
N VAL A 158 13.18 12.40 -2.73
CA VAL A 158 12.29 13.11 -3.65
C VAL A 158 13.14 13.91 -4.62
N LYS A 159 13.03 13.59 -5.91
CA LYS A 159 13.77 14.21 -6.99
C LYS A 159 12.85 15.04 -7.87
N PHE A 160 13.08 16.34 -7.95
CA PHE A 160 12.34 17.23 -8.84
C PHE A 160 12.77 17.02 -10.30
N GLN A 161 11.78 16.90 -11.18
CA GLN A 161 11.94 16.79 -12.62
C GLN A 161 11.52 18.10 -13.29
N HIS A 162 12.23 18.49 -14.34
CA HIS A 162 11.94 19.68 -15.14
C HIS A 162 11.35 19.31 -16.50
#